data_AF-A0A561UNA7-F1
#
_entry.id   AF-A0A561UNA7-F1
#
_cell.length_a   1.000
_cell.length_b   1.000
_cell.length_c   1.000
_cell.angle_alpha   90.00
_cell.angle_beta   90.00
_cell.angle_gamma   90.00
#
_symmetry.space_group_name_H-M   'P 1'
#
loop_
_entity.id
_entity.type
_entity.pdbx_description
1 polymer ?
#
loop_
_entity_poly.entity_id
_entity_poly.type
_entity_poly.pdbx_seq_one_letter_code
_entity_poly.pdbx_strand_id
1 'polypeptide(L)'
;MRWREPQFPFTNGEHEPDPLVPARLARAIARARRADRKLYRRRIESDPRAELEAPRSLRLAARLTERQRRDVALRLQRERGGLGCRDHEPYIAHALAALPGGWQPAQVHRLFAYALSRLDPVRPRCDWLDAAESLLLPMTALRELPAAEQHAFQPYLRTVVAAWHSCLRREHPARDPEDETLRTGDERAAAEVRALLVTEHDPDPLLAAGDRFTVAVRCLLGARVYEPAGGRLLALLADRPDGEPADRWRGRVRELAQLAPGTTELLDLLLIAGRHGAPDCRAHLGLIGQPAAESSHRLLTGVAHAVGVIGGAGPVEQLTRTLEFQLGESLEPLARGAAAFQLAGTAALTAQGAHSQVQRLLAARQRLYHGRISAPVGTQGTAELVIRPDEPAVQLAFRDQRGRVVQPFPFRYNGPYDHRLRELDVLRDALDRSARRLRAEVLEQLSGTADLITQPAADWQAKWLDDPALVLLSRSLIWQADTPAGPVTGLPVLRQDAVTWQLRGLKAQRHPLRPDSPVRLWRPGPADEAKVLRWRTTLTRLKVRQPVAQV
;
A
#
# COMPACT_ATOMS: atom_id res chain seq x y z
N MET A 1 2.96 -21.94 -20.98
CA MET A 1 1.73 -21.69 -21.77
C MET A 1 1.62 -20.18 -21.97
N ARG A 2 1.75 -19.66 -23.19
CA ARG A 2 1.67 -18.21 -23.46
C ARG A 2 0.21 -17.77 -23.36
N TRP A 3 -0.11 -16.89 -22.42
CA TRP A 3 -1.45 -16.31 -22.28
C TRP A 3 -1.78 -15.45 -23.51
N ARG A 4 -2.98 -15.61 -24.07
CA ARG A 4 -3.51 -14.68 -25.07
C ARG A 4 -3.91 -13.40 -24.35
N GLU A 5 -3.25 -12.29 -24.67
CA GLU A 5 -3.72 -10.95 -24.31
C GLU A 5 -5.20 -10.81 -24.71
N PRO A 6 -6.02 -10.03 -23.97
CA PRO A 6 -7.29 -9.56 -24.49
C PRO A 6 -6.99 -8.77 -25.76
N GLN A 7 -7.20 -9.40 -26.92
CA GLN A 7 -7.05 -8.77 -28.23
C GLN A 7 -8.19 -7.76 -28.38
N PHE A 8 -7.95 -6.54 -27.92
CA PHE A 8 -8.67 -5.40 -28.46
C PHE A 8 -8.27 -5.29 -29.95
N PRO A 9 -9.23 -5.07 -30.87
CA PRO A 9 -8.91 -4.87 -32.27
C PRO A 9 -8.19 -3.53 -32.45
N PHE A 10 -6.88 -3.50 -32.19
CA PHE A 10 -6.01 -2.39 -32.50
C PHE A 10 -5.68 -2.46 -34.00
N THR A 11 -6.37 -1.65 -34.78
CA THR A 11 -6.00 -1.40 -36.17
C THR A 11 -4.95 -0.29 -36.19
N ASN A 12 -3.72 -0.64 -36.56
CA ASN A 12 -2.68 0.34 -36.89
C ASN A 12 -3.12 1.08 -38.16
N GLY A 13 -3.44 2.36 -38.02
CA GLY A 13 -3.97 3.18 -39.11
C GLY A 13 -2.87 3.86 -39.91
N GLU A 14 -2.77 3.51 -41.19
CA GLU A 14 -2.25 4.40 -42.22
C GLU A 14 -3.16 5.64 -42.34
N HIS A 15 -2.56 6.82 -42.51
CA HIS A 15 -3.27 8.08 -42.71
C HIS A 15 -3.79 8.18 -44.15
N GLU A 16 -4.95 7.58 -44.42
CA GLU A 16 -5.77 7.99 -45.56
C GLU A 16 -6.58 9.25 -45.20
N PRO A 17 -6.70 10.24 -46.11
CA PRO A 17 -7.64 11.34 -45.95
C PRO A 17 -9.08 10.82 -46.03
N ASP A 18 -9.73 10.74 -44.87
CA ASP A 18 -10.98 9.98 -44.67
C ASP A 18 -12.24 10.74 -45.18
N PRO A 19 -13.02 10.20 -46.14
CA PRO A 19 -14.07 10.89 -46.93
C PRO A 19 -15.40 11.18 -46.21
N LEU A 20 -15.50 11.00 -44.90
CA LEU A 20 -16.81 10.80 -44.24
C LEU A 20 -17.55 12.07 -43.77
N VAL A 21 -16.94 13.26 -43.81
CA VAL A 21 -17.64 14.51 -43.44
C VAL A 21 -17.46 15.57 -44.53
N PRO A 22 -18.56 16.04 -45.16
CA PRO A 22 -18.47 17.10 -46.15
C PRO A 22 -17.79 18.36 -45.57
N ALA A 23 -16.90 18.99 -46.33
CA ALA A 23 -16.17 20.20 -45.91
C ALA A 23 -17.09 21.35 -45.42
N ARG A 24 -18.37 21.33 -45.81
CA ARG A 24 -19.41 22.25 -45.33
C ARG A 24 -19.76 22.02 -43.85
N LEU A 25 -19.86 20.77 -43.40
CA LEU A 25 -20.19 20.42 -42.02
C LEU A 25 -19.03 20.77 -41.07
N ALA A 26 -17.79 20.47 -41.46
CA ALA A 26 -16.60 20.88 -40.69
C ALA A 26 -16.55 22.40 -40.47
N ARG A 27 -16.84 23.19 -41.51
CA ARG A 27 -16.95 24.66 -41.41
C ARG A 27 -18.09 25.11 -40.50
N ALA A 28 -19.24 24.43 -40.50
CA ALA A 28 -20.36 24.75 -39.63
C ALA A 28 -20.02 24.51 -38.15
N ILE A 29 -19.38 23.38 -37.83
CA ILE A 29 -18.89 23.04 -36.48
C ILE A 29 -17.92 24.12 -35.98
N ALA A 30 -16.92 24.48 -36.80
CA ALA A 30 -15.96 25.52 -36.44
C ALA A 30 -16.60 26.89 -36.17
N ARG A 31 -17.66 27.26 -36.91
CA ARG A 31 -18.42 28.51 -36.69
C ARG A 31 -19.25 28.46 -35.41
N ALA A 32 -19.95 27.36 -35.15
CA ALA A 32 -20.72 27.18 -33.91
C ALA A 32 -19.81 27.30 -32.69
N ARG A 33 -18.65 26.62 -32.72
CA ARG A 33 -17.61 26.70 -31.69
C ARG A 33 -17.12 28.13 -31.42
N ARG A 34 -16.79 28.90 -32.47
CA ARG A 34 -16.34 30.30 -32.29
C ARG A 34 -17.41 31.17 -31.63
N ALA A 35 -18.68 30.94 -31.96
CA ALA A 35 -19.78 31.68 -31.37
C ALA A 35 -20.00 31.30 -29.90
N ASP A 36 -19.98 30.01 -29.56
CA ASP A 36 -20.19 29.55 -28.19
C ASP A 36 -19.06 29.98 -27.25
N ARG A 37 -17.80 29.97 -27.74
CA ARG A 37 -16.68 30.57 -26.99
C ARG A 37 -16.87 32.05 -26.69
N LYS A 38 -17.43 32.80 -27.64
CA LYS A 38 -17.70 34.23 -27.48
C LYS A 38 -18.84 34.46 -26.48
N LEU A 39 -19.86 33.60 -26.49
CA LEU A 39 -20.94 33.62 -25.50
C LEU A 39 -20.43 33.28 -24.09
N TYR A 40 -19.59 32.25 -23.97
CA TYR A 40 -19.03 31.84 -22.68
C TYR A 40 -18.12 32.91 -22.06
N ARG A 41 -17.23 33.54 -22.85
CA ARG A 41 -16.42 34.67 -22.36
C ARG A 41 -17.28 35.82 -21.86
N ARG A 42 -18.32 36.19 -22.60
CA ARG A 42 -19.28 37.21 -22.16
C ARG A 42 -19.94 36.84 -20.84
N ARG A 43 -20.32 35.57 -20.65
CA ARG A 43 -20.93 35.11 -19.39
C ARG A 43 -19.99 35.29 -18.19
N ILE A 44 -18.71 34.92 -18.34
CA ILE A 44 -17.70 35.14 -17.30
C ILE A 44 -17.55 36.64 -17.01
N GLU A 45 -17.58 37.49 -18.05
CA GLU A 45 -17.31 38.92 -17.94
C GLU A 45 -18.50 39.76 -17.45
N SER A 46 -19.76 39.35 -17.66
CA SER A 46 -20.91 40.27 -17.52
C SER A 46 -22.06 39.83 -16.60
N ASP A 47 -22.40 38.53 -16.51
CA ASP A 47 -23.34 38.00 -15.50
C ASP A 47 -23.39 36.46 -15.58
N PRO A 48 -22.98 35.70 -14.54
CA PRO A 48 -23.10 34.25 -14.51
C PRO A 48 -24.54 33.72 -14.61
N ARG A 49 -25.53 34.54 -14.27
CA ARG A 49 -26.95 34.17 -14.14
C ARG A 49 -27.81 34.47 -15.37
N ALA A 50 -27.27 35.14 -16.39
CA ALA A 50 -28.03 35.42 -17.60
C ALA A 50 -28.49 34.13 -18.30
N GLU A 51 -29.80 34.01 -18.57
CA GLU A 51 -30.35 32.94 -19.42
C GLU A 51 -29.81 33.10 -20.83
N LEU A 52 -28.93 32.19 -21.23
CA LEU A 52 -28.37 32.18 -22.58
C LEU A 52 -29.30 31.42 -23.52
N GLU A 53 -29.50 31.98 -24.73
CA GLU A 53 -30.01 31.20 -25.85
C GLU A 53 -29.28 29.85 -25.96
N ALA A 54 -30.00 28.81 -26.36
CA ALA A 54 -29.42 27.49 -26.63
C ALA A 54 -28.10 27.63 -27.43
N PRO A 55 -26.99 27.03 -26.95
CA PRO A 55 -25.69 27.12 -27.60
C PRO A 55 -25.81 26.83 -29.09
N ARG A 56 -25.07 27.55 -29.93
CA ARG A 56 -25.12 27.33 -31.38
C ARG A 56 -24.68 25.91 -31.74
N SER A 57 -23.81 25.30 -30.93
CA SER A 57 -23.46 23.88 -31.05
C SER A 57 -24.67 22.96 -30.88
N LEU A 58 -25.56 23.22 -29.92
CA LEU A 58 -26.78 22.43 -29.71
C LEU A 58 -27.74 22.57 -30.89
N ARG A 59 -27.99 23.80 -31.34
CA ARG A 59 -28.83 24.05 -32.53
C ARG A 59 -28.25 23.41 -33.79
N LEU A 60 -26.92 23.42 -33.95
CA LEU A 60 -26.26 22.75 -35.06
C LEU A 60 -26.43 21.23 -34.98
N ALA A 61 -26.14 20.63 -33.83
CA ALA A 61 -26.25 19.19 -33.62
C ALA A 61 -27.68 18.67 -33.81
N ALA A 62 -28.69 19.45 -33.41
CA ALA A 62 -30.10 19.13 -33.61
C ALA A 62 -30.53 19.09 -35.10
N ARG A 63 -29.81 19.78 -35.99
CA ARG A 63 -30.08 19.76 -37.44
C ARG A 63 -29.40 18.60 -38.16
N LEU A 64 -28.49 17.90 -37.51
CA LEU A 64 -27.82 16.74 -38.07
C LEU A 64 -28.75 15.52 -38.00
N THR A 65 -28.62 14.59 -38.95
CA THR A 65 -29.26 13.28 -38.81
C THR A 65 -28.56 12.47 -37.70
N GLU A 66 -29.22 11.44 -37.17
CA GLU A 66 -28.60 10.55 -36.17
C GLU A 66 -27.28 9.94 -36.64
N ARG A 67 -27.21 9.51 -37.90
CA ARG A 67 -25.96 9.02 -38.51
C ARG A 67 -24.87 10.08 -38.48
N GLN A 68 -25.18 11.31 -38.89
CA GLN A 68 -24.22 12.41 -38.88
C GLN A 68 -23.77 12.77 -37.46
N ARG A 69 -24.67 12.77 -36.47
CA ARG A 69 -24.30 12.99 -35.06
C ARG A 69 -23.29 11.95 -34.59
N ARG A 70 -23.54 10.67 -34.87
CA ARG A 70 -22.65 9.56 -34.50
C ARG A 70 -21.28 9.67 -35.18
N ASP A 71 -21.25 9.98 -36.48
CA ASP A 71 -20.01 10.15 -37.23
C ASP A 71 -19.16 11.31 -36.69
N VAL A 72 -19.81 12.45 -36.37
CA VAL A 72 -19.13 13.62 -35.77
C VAL A 72 -18.60 13.28 -34.38
N ALA A 73 -19.39 12.62 -33.53
CA ALA A 73 -18.98 12.22 -32.18
C ALA A 73 -17.81 11.21 -32.19
N LEU A 74 -17.83 10.20 -33.08
CA LEU A 74 -16.73 9.25 -33.22
C LEU A 74 -15.43 9.93 -33.65
N ARG A 75 -15.51 10.89 -34.58
CA ARG A 75 -14.36 11.69 -34.99
C ARG A 75 -13.82 12.51 -33.83
N LEU A 76 -14.71 13.25 -33.15
CA LEU A 76 -14.33 14.08 -32.01
C LEU A 76 -13.62 13.23 -30.96
N GLN A 77 -14.17 12.06 -30.63
CA GLN A 77 -13.57 11.15 -29.67
C GLN A 77 -12.20 10.61 -30.11
N ARG A 78 -12.00 10.34 -31.41
CA ARG A 78 -10.69 9.95 -31.96
C ARG A 78 -9.63 11.03 -31.74
N GLU A 79 -10.03 12.31 -31.75
CA GLU A 79 -9.15 13.45 -31.48
C GLU A 79 -8.81 13.59 -29.97
N ARG A 80 -9.68 13.10 -29.06
CA ARG A 80 -9.52 13.11 -27.57
C ARG A 80 -8.64 11.98 -26.98
N GLY A 81 -7.89 11.25 -27.81
CA GLY A 81 -7.29 9.97 -27.39
C GLY A 81 -6.43 10.01 -26.10
N GLY A 82 -6.67 9.05 -25.19
CA GLY A 82 -5.88 8.83 -23.98
C GLY A 82 -6.36 9.56 -22.72
N LEU A 83 -7.69 9.67 -22.54
CA LEU A 83 -8.35 10.45 -21.47
C LEU A 83 -7.80 11.87 -21.32
N GLY A 84 -7.40 12.46 -22.45
CA GLY A 84 -6.91 13.82 -22.53
C GLY A 84 -7.65 14.56 -23.63
N CYS A 85 -8.35 15.64 -23.27
CA CYS A 85 -9.02 16.49 -24.24
C CYS A 85 -8.00 17.36 -24.98
N ARG A 86 -7.49 16.84 -26.10
CA ARG A 86 -6.68 17.63 -27.03
C ARG A 86 -7.53 18.45 -27.99
N ASP A 87 -8.79 18.07 -28.15
CA ASP A 87 -9.72 18.90 -28.87
C ASP A 87 -10.13 20.11 -28.02
N HIS A 88 -10.42 21.17 -28.74
CA HIS A 88 -10.78 22.44 -28.18
C HIS A 88 -12.30 22.68 -28.30
N GLU A 89 -13.08 21.59 -28.35
CA GLU A 89 -14.48 21.58 -28.77
C GLU A 89 -15.47 21.00 -27.71
N PRO A 90 -15.36 21.38 -26.42
CA PRO A 90 -16.23 20.83 -25.37
C PRO A 90 -17.72 21.06 -25.67
N TYR A 91 -18.09 22.25 -26.17
CA TYR A 91 -19.49 22.59 -26.46
C TYR A 91 -20.16 21.68 -27.50
N ILE A 92 -19.41 21.17 -28.48
CA ILE A 92 -19.96 20.26 -29.49
C ILE A 92 -20.16 18.86 -28.90
N ALA A 93 -19.24 18.39 -28.04
CA ALA A 93 -19.45 17.13 -27.33
C ALA A 93 -20.66 17.18 -26.41
N HIS A 94 -20.82 18.24 -25.61
CA HIS A 94 -22.00 18.46 -24.78
C HIS A 94 -23.29 18.54 -25.60
N ALA A 95 -23.27 19.24 -26.72
CA ALA A 95 -24.41 19.31 -27.63
C ALA A 95 -24.80 17.93 -28.21
N LEU A 96 -23.81 17.12 -28.58
CA LEU A 96 -24.04 15.77 -29.09
C LEU A 96 -24.51 14.83 -27.98
N ALA A 97 -23.99 14.98 -26.76
CA ALA A 97 -24.38 14.19 -25.59
C ALA A 97 -25.78 14.54 -25.05
N ALA A 98 -26.31 15.72 -25.38
CA ALA A 98 -27.64 16.15 -24.98
C ALA A 98 -28.77 15.67 -25.93
N LEU A 99 -28.43 15.07 -27.07
CA LEU A 99 -29.38 14.66 -28.11
C LEU A 99 -29.32 13.15 -28.33
N PRO A 100 -30.46 12.49 -28.63
CA PRO A 100 -30.47 11.06 -28.93
C PRO A 100 -29.61 10.74 -30.16
N GLY A 101 -28.70 9.80 -30.01
CA GLY A 101 -27.75 9.38 -31.03
C GLY A 101 -28.21 8.16 -31.84
N GLY A 102 -29.06 7.30 -31.26
CA GLY A 102 -29.42 6.02 -31.88
C GLY A 102 -28.20 5.10 -31.95
N TRP A 103 -27.44 5.05 -30.86
CA TRP A 103 -26.15 4.39 -30.79
C TRP A 103 -26.26 2.87 -30.94
N GLN A 104 -25.29 2.29 -31.66
CA GLN A 104 -25.13 0.85 -31.80
C GLN A 104 -23.96 0.37 -30.94
N PRO A 105 -23.98 -0.85 -30.36
CA PRO A 105 -22.91 -1.35 -29.50
C PRO A 105 -21.51 -1.23 -30.10
N ALA A 106 -21.34 -1.55 -31.38
CA ALA A 106 -20.06 -1.43 -32.08
C ALA A 106 -19.51 0.01 -32.11
N GLN A 107 -20.39 1.02 -32.16
CA GLN A 107 -19.99 2.43 -32.14
C GLN A 107 -19.61 2.87 -30.73
N VAL A 108 -20.35 2.41 -29.71
CA VAL A 108 -20.01 2.67 -28.30
C VAL A 108 -18.65 2.05 -27.95
N HIS A 109 -18.34 0.85 -28.47
CA HIS A 109 -17.02 0.24 -28.32
C HIS A 109 -15.91 1.11 -28.90
N ARG A 110 -16.13 1.68 -30.09
CA ARG A 110 -15.16 2.61 -30.70
C ARG A 110 -14.97 3.87 -29.87
N LEU A 111 -16.04 4.45 -29.32
CA LEU A 111 -15.93 5.62 -28.44
C LEU A 111 -15.06 5.32 -27.21
N PHE A 112 -15.29 4.19 -26.54
CA PHE A 112 -14.46 3.78 -25.42
C PHE A 112 -13.03 3.45 -25.84
N ALA A 113 -12.83 2.73 -26.95
CA ALA A 113 -11.50 2.41 -27.45
C ALA A 113 -10.69 3.68 -27.76
N TYR A 114 -11.32 4.71 -28.34
CA TYR A 114 -10.69 6.00 -28.54
C TYR A 114 -10.41 6.73 -27.21
N ALA A 115 -11.38 6.78 -26.30
CA ALA A 115 -11.20 7.38 -24.97
C ALA A 115 -9.99 6.77 -24.23
N LEU A 116 -9.82 5.45 -24.32
CA LEU A 116 -8.77 4.71 -23.62
C LEU A 116 -7.53 4.39 -24.49
N SER A 117 -7.42 4.94 -25.71
CA SER A 117 -6.43 4.56 -26.74
C SER A 117 -4.94 4.76 -26.37
N ARG A 118 -4.64 5.25 -25.17
CA ARG A 118 -3.27 5.43 -24.64
C ARG A 118 -3.13 4.98 -23.19
N LEU A 119 -4.15 4.30 -22.68
CA LEU A 119 -4.11 3.71 -21.36
C LEU A 119 -3.71 2.25 -21.51
N ASP A 120 -2.70 1.86 -20.75
CA ASP A 120 -2.54 0.45 -20.43
C ASP A 120 -3.69 0.07 -19.46
N PRO A 121 -4.61 -0.82 -19.86
CA PRO A 121 -5.74 -1.21 -19.02
C PRO A 121 -5.30 -1.97 -17.75
N VAL A 122 -4.11 -2.56 -17.76
CA VAL A 122 -3.52 -3.26 -16.62
C VAL A 122 -2.80 -2.27 -15.70
N ARG A 123 -2.12 -1.27 -16.27
CA ARG A 123 -1.33 -0.28 -15.52
C ARG A 123 -1.60 1.13 -16.03
N PRO A 124 -2.75 1.74 -15.71
CA PRO A 124 -3.10 3.06 -16.21
C PRO A 124 -2.14 4.11 -15.62
N ARG A 125 -1.06 4.38 -16.37
CA ARG A 125 -0.03 5.37 -16.07
C ARG A 125 -0.29 6.60 -16.94
N CYS A 126 -1.13 7.51 -16.49
CA CYS A 126 -1.43 8.71 -17.27
C CYS A 126 -1.75 9.90 -16.35
N ASP A 127 -1.43 11.09 -16.83
CA ASP A 127 -2.00 12.31 -16.28
C ASP A 127 -3.43 12.44 -16.80
N TRP A 128 -4.41 12.20 -15.93
CA TRP A 128 -5.82 12.52 -16.20
C TRP A 128 -5.99 14.04 -16.20
N LEU A 129 -6.04 14.61 -17.40
CA LEU A 129 -6.44 16.00 -17.63
C LEU A 129 -7.76 15.94 -18.41
N ASP A 130 -8.86 16.40 -17.80
CA ASP A 130 -10.19 16.48 -18.41
C ASP A 130 -10.87 15.12 -18.70
N ALA A 131 -10.81 14.19 -17.74
CA ALA A 131 -11.38 12.86 -17.90
C ALA A 131 -12.90 12.86 -18.05
N ALA A 132 -13.63 13.72 -17.31
CA ALA A 132 -15.07 13.88 -17.47
C ALA A 132 -15.47 14.22 -18.92
N GLU A 133 -14.72 15.13 -19.56
CA GLU A 133 -14.95 15.53 -20.94
C GLU A 133 -14.62 14.41 -21.93
N SER A 134 -13.53 13.67 -21.69
CA SER A 134 -13.13 12.53 -22.53
C SER A 134 -14.11 11.35 -22.44
N LEU A 135 -14.85 11.24 -21.34
CA LEU A 135 -15.82 10.18 -21.09
C LEU A 135 -17.27 10.57 -21.40
N LEU A 136 -17.55 11.84 -21.64
CA LEU A 136 -18.90 12.36 -21.86
C LEU A 136 -19.64 11.61 -22.99
N LEU A 137 -19.05 11.53 -24.18
CA LEU A 137 -19.65 10.86 -25.33
C LEU A 137 -19.79 9.34 -25.14
N PRO A 138 -18.76 8.56 -24.74
CA PRO A 138 -18.92 7.13 -24.52
C PRO A 138 -19.95 6.81 -23.42
N MET A 139 -20.00 7.58 -22.33
CA MET A 139 -20.95 7.35 -21.23
C MET A 139 -22.39 7.66 -21.63
N THR A 140 -22.64 8.78 -22.31
CA THR A 140 -23.98 9.05 -22.86
C THR A 140 -24.41 7.98 -23.85
N ALA A 141 -23.52 7.58 -24.76
CA ALA A 141 -23.83 6.57 -25.75
C ALA A 141 -24.15 5.19 -25.12
N LEU A 142 -23.44 4.84 -24.05
CA LEU A 142 -23.70 3.63 -23.26
C LEU A 142 -25.09 3.65 -22.60
N ARG A 143 -25.53 4.81 -22.08
CA ARG A 143 -26.85 4.97 -21.46
C ARG A 143 -28.03 4.78 -22.42
N GLU A 144 -27.82 5.04 -23.71
CA GLU A 144 -28.84 4.78 -24.74
C GLU A 144 -29.01 3.29 -25.06
N LEU A 145 -28.03 2.44 -24.71
CA LEU A 145 -28.12 1.00 -24.94
C LEU A 145 -29.02 0.32 -23.89
N PRO A 146 -29.73 -0.77 -24.26
CA PRO A 146 -30.43 -1.62 -23.30
C PRO A 146 -29.49 -2.17 -22.21
N ALA A 147 -30.00 -2.37 -20.99
CA ALA A 147 -29.21 -2.85 -19.85
C ALA A 147 -28.45 -4.17 -20.12
N ALA A 148 -29.05 -5.08 -20.90
CA ALA A 148 -28.41 -6.33 -21.30
C ALA A 148 -27.14 -6.12 -22.15
N GLU A 149 -27.13 -5.09 -23.01
CA GLU A 149 -25.99 -4.75 -23.86
C GLU A 149 -24.92 -3.97 -23.11
N GLN A 150 -25.31 -3.17 -22.11
CA GLN A 150 -24.37 -2.42 -21.26
C GLN A 150 -23.37 -3.34 -20.54
N HIS A 151 -23.74 -4.60 -20.26
CA HIS A 151 -22.85 -5.56 -19.62
C HIS A 151 -21.59 -5.88 -20.45
N ALA A 152 -21.64 -5.77 -21.77
CA ALA A 152 -20.46 -5.98 -22.64
C ALA A 152 -19.36 -4.92 -22.42
N PHE A 153 -19.68 -3.80 -21.76
CA PHE A 153 -18.78 -2.67 -21.55
C PHE A 153 -18.05 -2.69 -20.20
N GLN A 154 -18.30 -3.69 -19.36
CA GLN A 154 -17.65 -3.83 -18.05
C GLN A 154 -16.12 -3.73 -18.10
N PRO A 155 -15.38 -4.30 -19.08
CA PRO A 155 -13.92 -4.13 -19.16
C PRO A 155 -13.48 -2.67 -19.29
N TYR A 156 -14.22 -1.85 -20.04
CA TYR A 156 -13.93 -0.43 -20.19
C TYR A 156 -14.22 0.34 -18.91
N LEU A 157 -15.38 0.07 -18.27
CA LEU A 157 -15.75 0.69 -17.00
C LEU A 157 -14.72 0.39 -15.89
N ARG A 158 -14.26 -0.87 -15.77
CA ARG A 158 -13.19 -1.25 -14.82
C ARG A 158 -11.90 -0.48 -15.08
N THR A 159 -11.51 -0.33 -16.34
CA THR A 159 -10.31 0.41 -16.73
C THR A 159 -10.43 1.89 -16.36
N VAL A 160 -11.59 2.50 -16.60
CA VAL A 160 -11.87 3.89 -16.24
C VAL A 160 -11.78 4.09 -14.72
N VAL A 161 -12.42 3.23 -13.93
CA VAL A 161 -12.36 3.34 -12.45
C VAL A 161 -10.94 3.11 -11.94
N ALA A 162 -10.21 2.13 -12.48
CA ALA A 162 -8.82 1.88 -12.10
C ALA A 162 -7.90 3.08 -12.42
N ALA A 163 -8.06 3.68 -13.59
CA ALA A 163 -7.31 4.86 -13.99
C ALA A 163 -7.66 6.06 -13.10
N TRP A 164 -8.94 6.28 -12.82
CA TRP A 164 -9.43 7.33 -11.91
C TRP A 164 -8.66 7.31 -10.58
N HIS A 165 -8.59 6.14 -9.95
CA HIS A 165 -7.94 6.03 -8.63
C HIS A 165 -6.43 6.16 -8.66
N SER A 166 -5.79 5.74 -9.76
CA SER A 166 -4.33 5.85 -9.93
C SER A 166 -3.90 7.31 -10.14
N CYS A 167 -4.83 8.17 -10.58
CA CYS A 167 -4.58 9.58 -10.92
C CYS A 167 -5.01 10.58 -9.84
N LEU A 168 -5.55 10.13 -8.69
CA LEU A 168 -6.18 10.99 -7.69
C LEU A 168 -5.29 12.18 -7.27
N ARG A 169 -5.58 13.36 -7.84
CA ARG A 169 -5.09 14.70 -7.47
C ARG A 169 -5.62 15.15 -6.10
N ARG A 170 -5.59 14.30 -5.07
CA ARG A 170 -6.15 14.67 -3.77
C ARG A 170 -5.28 15.60 -2.92
N GLU A 171 -4.02 15.81 -3.29
CA GLU A 171 -3.07 16.53 -2.43
C GLU A 171 -2.84 17.99 -2.78
N HIS A 172 -3.43 18.50 -3.86
CA HIS A 172 -3.44 19.95 -4.09
C HIS A 172 -4.81 20.51 -3.67
N PRO A 173 -4.89 21.27 -2.57
CA PRO A 173 -6.09 22.07 -2.31
C PRO A 173 -6.36 22.90 -3.55
N ALA A 174 -7.62 22.91 -4.02
CA ALA A 174 -8.03 23.68 -5.19
C ALA A 174 -7.50 25.11 -5.02
N ARG A 175 -6.62 25.53 -5.93
CA ARG A 175 -6.02 26.88 -5.84
C ARG A 175 -6.97 27.94 -6.38
N ASP A 176 -7.97 27.52 -7.14
CA ASP A 176 -8.92 28.38 -7.86
C ASP A 176 -10.32 27.72 -7.87
N PRO A 177 -11.44 28.48 -7.78
CA PRO A 177 -12.80 27.97 -8.01
C PRO A 177 -13.00 27.21 -9.35
N GLU A 178 -12.20 27.47 -10.39
CA GLU A 178 -12.21 26.65 -11.62
C GLU A 178 -11.76 25.20 -11.35
N ASP A 179 -10.75 24.99 -10.48
CA ASP A 179 -10.29 23.65 -10.08
C ASP A 179 -11.38 22.87 -9.33
N GLU A 180 -12.19 23.57 -8.52
CA GLU A 180 -13.28 22.95 -7.76
C GLU A 180 -14.43 22.50 -8.68
N THR A 181 -14.73 23.29 -9.71
CA THR A 181 -15.73 22.94 -10.72
C THR A 181 -15.30 21.72 -11.53
N LEU A 182 -14.03 21.68 -11.97
CA LEU A 182 -13.45 20.52 -12.65
C LEU A 182 -13.48 19.27 -11.76
N ARG A 183 -13.08 19.40 -10.48
CA ARG A 183 -13.11 18.31 -9.51
C ARG A 183 -14.53 17.74 -9.33
N THR A 184 -15.53 18.61 -9.22
CA THR A 184 -16.93 18.20 -9.06
C THR A 184 -17.44 17.46 -10.31
N GLY A 185 -17.06 17.92 -11.50
CA GLY A 185 -17.38 17.26 -12.77
C GLY A 185 -16.76 15.87 -12.88
N ASP A 186 -15.48 15.76 -12.55
CA ASP A 186 -14.75 14.50 -12.53
C ASP A 186 -15.39 13.53 -11.49
N GLU A 187 -15.66 13.97 -10.25
CA GLU A 187 -16.27 13.11 -9.21
C GLU A 187 -17.65 12.58 -9.62
N ARG A 188 -18.44 13.42 -10.31
CA ARG A 188 -19.73 13.01 -10.88
C ARG A 188 -19.56 11.94 -11.96
N ALA A 189 -18.59 12.12 -12.87
CA ALA A 189 -18.29 11.12 -13.89
C ALA A 189 -17.83 9.79 -13.27
N ALA A 190 -17.01 9.84 -12.21
CA ALA A 190 -16.59 8.65 -11.47
C ALA A 190 -17.78 7.92 -10.83
N ALA A 191 -18.69 8.66 -10.18
CA ALA A 191 -19.90 8.11 -9.57
C ALA A 191 -20.81 7.46 -10.62
N GLU A 192 -20.94 8.08 -11.80
CA GLU A 192 -21.71 7.54 -12.91
C GLU A 192 -21.12 6.22 -13.45
N VAL A 193 -19.79 6.18 -13.68
CA VAL A 193 -19.10 4.96 -14.11
C VAL A 193 -19.28 3.85 -13.06
N ARG A 194 -19.18 4.17 -11.77
CA ARG A 194 -19.40 3.21 -10.68
C ARG A 194 -20.82 2.68 -10.63
N ALA A 195 -21.83 3.53 -10.87
CA ALA A 195 -23.22 3.11 -10.89
C ALA A 195 -23.51 2.08 -12.00
N LEU A 196 -22.76 2.12 -13.11
CA LEU A 196 -22.85 1.16 -14.21
C LEU A 196 -21.92 -0.05 -14.04
N LEU A 197 -20.97 0.01 -13.12
CA LEU A 197 -20.01 -1.07 -12.89
C LEU A 197 -20.67 -2.17 -12.05
N VAL A 198 -20.70 -3.38 -12.60
CA VAL A 198 -21.21 -4.57 -11.89
C VAL A 198 -20.04 -5.26 -11.21
N THR A 199 -19.97 -5.12 -9.90
CA THR A 199 -19.00 -5.81 -9.04
C THR A 199 -19.73 -6.67 -8.02
N GLU A 200 -19.33 -7.94 -7.89
CA GLU A 200 -19.81 -8.82 -6.82
C GLU A 200 -19.31 -8.35 -5.44
N HIS A 201 -18.10 -7.80 -5.41
CA HIS A 201 -17.45 -7.27 -4.22
C HIS A 201 -16.87 -5.91 -4.58
N ASP A 202 -17.24 -4.86 -3.83
CA ASP A 202 -16.65 -3.54 -3.98
C ASP A 202 -15.26 -3.53 -3.30
N PRO A 203 -14.16 -3.36 -4.04
CA PRO A 203 -12.82 -3.32 -3.47
C PRO A 203 -12.53 -1.97 -2.78
N ASP A 204 -13.33 -0.92 -3.01
CA ASP A 204 -13.02 0.42 -2.51
C ASP A 204 -12.98 0.54 -0.98
N PRO A 205 -13.91 -0.07 -0.21
CA PRO A 205 -13.82 -0.09 1.25
C PRO A 205 -12.59 -0.84 1.79
N LEU A 206 -12.07 -1.81 1.03
CA LEU A 206 -10.87 -2.57 1.38
C LEU A 206 -9.58 -1.79 1.07
N LEU A 207 -9.68 -0.87 0.13
CA LEU A 207 -8.60 -0.10 -0.47
C LEU A 207 -8.82 1.39 -0.18
N ALA A 208 -8.52 1.80 1.05
CA ALA A 208 -8.67 3.16 1.54
C ALA A 208 -7.88 4.22 0.74
N ALA A 209 -8.57 5.28 0.32
CA ALA A 209 -7.94 6.39 -0.39
C ALA A 209 -7.01 7.17 0.56
N GLY A 210 -5.70 7.18 0.26
CA GLY A 210 -4.68 7.85 1.06
C GLY A 210 -3.66 6.91 1.71
N ASP A 211 -3.87 5.60 1.64
CA ASP A 211 -2.87 4.64 2.09
C ASP A 211 -1.88 4.28 0.97
N ARG A 212 -0.58 4.35 1.27
CA ARG A 212 0.53 4.09 0.33
C ARG A 212 0.40 2.73 -0.36
N PHE A 213 0.12 1.69 0.43
CA PHE A 213 -0.03 0.33 -0.09
C PHE A 213 -1.24 0.22 -1.00
N THR A 214 -2.37 0.76 -0.58
CA THR A 214 -3.61 0.77 -1.35
C THR A 214 -3.45 1.46 -2.71
N VAL A 215 -2.83 2.64 -2.73
CA VAL A 215 -2.56 3.36 -3.99
C VAL A 215 -1.71 2.49 -4.89
N ALA A 216 -0.68 1.85 -4.35
CA ALA A 216 0.17 0.95 -5.11
C ALA A 216 -0.57 -0.28 -5.66
N VAL A 217 -1.44 -0.91 -4.85
CA VAL A 217 -2.32 -2.00 -5.27
C VAL A 217 -3.14 -1.55 -6.48
N ARG A 218 -3.79 -0.38 -6.40
CA ARG A 218 -4.60 0.15 -7.50
C ARG A 218 -3.77 0.45 -8.75
N CYS A 219 -2.59 1.06 -8.62
CA CYS A 219 -1.72 1.36 -9.76
C CYS A 219 -1.14 0.08 -10.42
N LEU A 220 -0.83 -0.96 -9.63
CA LEU A 220 -0.19 -2.19 -10.12
C LEU A 220 -1.17 -3.19 -10.72
N LEU A 221 -2.37 -3.30 -10.12
CA LEU A 221 -3.39 -4.26 -10.54
C LEU A 221 -4.38 -3.65 -11.55
N GLY A 222 -4.54 -2.33 -11.56
CA GLY A 222 -5.39 -1.62 -12.50
C GLY A 222 -6.83 -2.16 -12.51
N ALA A 223 -7.35 -2.46 -13.70
CA ALA A 223 -8.71 -2.97 -13.88
C ALA A 223 -8.98 -4.30 -13.17
N ARG A 224 -7.93 -5.10 -12.89
CA ARG A 224 -8.06 -6.42 -12.25
C ARG A 224 -8.61 -6.35 -10.83
N VAL A 225 -8.43 -5.22 -10.15
CA VAL A 225 -9.03 -4.96 -8.83
C VAL A 225 -10.55 -5.08 -8.87
N TYR A 226 -11.16 -4.74 -10.00
CA TYR A 226 -12.60 -4.71 -10.22
C TYR A 226 -13.12 -5.91 -11.01
N GLU A 227 -12.24 -6.85 -11.38
CA GLU A 227 -12.66 -8.13 -11.96
C GLU A 227 -13.28 -9.01 -10.87
N PRO A 228 -14.25 -9.89 -11.20
CA PRO A 228 -14.91 -10.73 -10.21
C PRO A 228 -13.93 -11.61 -9.40
N ALA A 229 -12.85 -12.09 -10.04
CA ALA A 229 -11.82 -12.88 -9.36
C ALA A 229 -10.95 -12.03 -8.44
N GLY A 230 -10.53 -10.83 -8.89
CA GLY A 230 -9.74 -9.90 -8.09
C GLY A 230 -10.50 -9.38 -6.88
N GLY A 231 -11.74 -8.95 -7.06
CA GLY A 231 -12.61 -8.50 -5.96
C GLY A 231 -12.88 -9.60 -4.93
N ARG A 232 -13.18 -10.83 -5.38
CA ARG A 232 -13.36 -11.99 -4.48
C ARG A 232 -12.09 -12.34 -3.71
N LEU A 233 -10.93 -12.30 -4.38
CA LEU A 233 -9.65 -12.54 -3.72
C LEU A 233 -9.38 -11.46 -2.66
N LEU A 234 -9.49 -10.18 -3.00
CA LEU A 234 -9.27 -9.08 -2.05
C LEU A 234 -10.20 -9.18 -0.83
N ALA A 235 -11.49 -9.46 -1.06
CA ALA A 235 -12.45 -9.67 0.02
C ALA A 235 -12.07 -10.85 0.91
N LEU A 236 -11.70 -11.99 0.31
CA LEU A 236 -11.26 -13.18 1.07
C LEU A 236 -9.99 -12.91 1.89
N LEU A 237 -9.04 -12.16 1.35
CA LEU A 237 -7.79 -11.81 2.04
C LEU A 237 -8.04 -10.80 3.18
N ALA A 238 -8.97 -9.87 3.00
CA ALA A 238 -9.34 -8.87 4.01
C ALA A 238 -10.19 -9.45 5.16
N ASP A 239 -11.03 -10.44 4.86
CA ASP A 239 -11.89 -11.18 5.82
C ASP A 239 -11.11 -12.22 6.66
N ARG A 240 -9.78 -12.17 6.63
CA ARG A 240 -8.94 -13.13 7.34
C ARG A 240 -9.08 -12.94 8.87
N PRO A 241 -9.43 -13.98 9.65
CA PRO A 241 -9.62 -13.88 11.10
C PRO A 241 -8.28 -13.67 11.84
N ASP A 242 -8.25 -12.94 12.95
CA ASP A 242 -7.06 -12.81 13.81
C ASP A 242 -6.57 -14.21 14.28
N GLY A 243 -5.26 -14.51 14.21
CA GLY A 243 -4.69 -15.87 14.39
C GLY A 243 -4.42 -16.75 13.15
N GLU A 244 -4.53 -18.06 13.30
CA GLU A 244 -4.25 -19.03 12.22
C GLU A 244 -5.50 -19.21 11.33
N PRO A 245 -5.37 -19.26 9.98
CA PRO A 245 -6.54 -19.38 9.12
C PRO A 245 -7.22 -20.73 9.29
N ALA A 246 -8.55 -20.72 9.49
CA ALA A 246 -9.37 -21.92 9.54
C ALA A 246 -9.33 -22.69 8.20
N ASP A 247 -9.55 -24.00 8.24
CA ASP A 247 -9.51 -24.87 7.05
C ASP A 247 -10.49 -24.46 5.95
N ARG A 248 -11.67 -23.95 6.34
CA ARG A 248 -12.64 -23.39 5.39
C ARG A 248 -12.06 -22.23 4.58
N TRP A 249 -11.31 -21.34 5.23
CA TRP A 249 -10.67 -20.21 4.55
C TRP A 249 -9.59 -20.71 3.59
N ARG A 250 -8.73 -21.65 4.02
CA ARG A 250 -7.70 -22.26 3.17
C ARG A 250 -8.31 -22.97 1.97
N GLY A 251 -9.43 -23.67 2.17
CA GLY A 251 -10.21 -24.32 1.10
C GLY A 251 -10.65 -23.31 0.04
N ARG A 252 -11.24 -22.18 0.44
CA ARG A 252 -11.67 -21.11 -0.48
C ARG A 252 -10.50 -20.47 -1.24
N VAL A 253 -9.34 -20.31 -0.59
CA VAL A 253 -8.14 -19.80 -1.26
C VAL A 253 -7.67 -20.76 -2.36
N ARG A 254 -7.64 -22.07 -2.09
CA ARG A 254 -7.27 -23.08 -3.10
C ARG A 254 -8.27 -23.11 -4.24
N GLU A 255 -9.56 -23.08 -3.92
CA GLU A 255 -10.64 -23.04 -4.91
C GLU A 255 -10.50 -21.83 -5.83
N LEU A 256 -10.32 -20.63 -5.29
CA LEU A 256 -10.09 -19.43 -6.10
C LEU A 256 -8.82 -19.54 -6.96
N ALA A 257 -7.73 -20.07 -6.41
CA ALA A 257 -6.49 -20.26 -7.17
C ALA A 257 -6.65 -21.26 -8.33
N GLN A 258 -7.50 -22.28 -8.18
CA GLN A 258 -7.82 -23.24 -9.24
C GLN A 258 -8.76 -22.66 -10.29
N LEU A 259 -9.77 -21.90 -9.87
CA LEU A 259 -10.78 -21.32 -10.76
C LEU A 259 -10.28 -20.09 -11.53
N ALA A 260 -9.34 -19.34 -10.96
CA ALA A 260 -8.80 -18.11 -11.54
C ALA A 260 -7.28 -18.21 -11.72
N PRO A 261 -6.78 -18.59 -12.91
CA PRO A 261 -5.35 -18.82 -13.17
C PRO A 261 -4.46 -17.57 -13.05
N GLY A 262 -5.03 -16.38 -12.81
CA GLY A 262 -4.31 -15.16 -12.46
C GLY A 262 -4.05 -14.95 -10.96
N THR A 263 -4.60 -15.79 -10.07
CA THR A 263 -4.53 -15.58 -8.61
C THR A 263 -3.10 -15.46 -8.09
N THR A 264 -2.19 -16.32 -8.55
CA THR A 264 -0.77 -16.29 -8.17
C THR A 264 -0.11 -14.96 -8.57
N GLU A 265 -0.40 -14.48 -9.77
CA GLU A 265 0.11 -13.19 -10.27
C GLU A 265 -0.46 -12.02 -9.46
N LEU A 266 -1.74 -12.08 -9.07
CA LEU A 266 -2.35 -11.07 -8.20
C LEU A 266 -1.66 -11.03 -6.83
N LEU A 267 -1.35 -12.18 -6.22
CA LEU A 267 -0.61 -12.25 -4.96
C LEU A 267 0.80 -11.67 -5.09
N ASP A 268 1.50 -11.97 -6.20
CA ASP A 268 2.81 -11.37 -6.50
C ASP A 268 2.72 -9.84 -6.57
N LEU A 269 1.74 -9.30 -7.29
CA LEU A 269 1.53 -7.86 -7.43
C LEU A 269 1.16 -7.19 -6.09
N LEU A 270 0.37 -7.86 -5.24
CA LEU A 270 0.05 -7.39 -3.89
C LEU A 270 1.31 -7.34 -3.01
N LEU A 271 2.19 -8.34 -3.09
CA LEU A 271 3.45 -8.35 -2.35
C LEU A 271 4.42 -7.27 -2.84
N ILE A 272 4.48 -7.05 -4.16
CA ILE A 272 5.25 -5.96 -4.77
C ILE A 272 4.73 -4.60 -4.29
N ALA A 273 3.40 -4.42 -4.23
CA ALA A 273 2.77 -3.22 -3.69
C ALA A 273 3.16 -2.99 -2.22
N GLY A 274 3.18 -4.04 -1.40
CA GLY A 274 3.60 -3.98 0.01
C GLY A 274 5.07 -3.67 0.24
N ARG A 275 5.91 -3.91 -0.77
CA ARG A 275 7.34 -3.62 -0.73
C ARG A 275 7.65 -2.21 -1.23
N HIS A 276 7.44 -1.96 -2.51
CA HIS A 276 7.92 -0.72 -3.12
C HIS A 276 6.88 0.40 -3.08
N GLY A 277 5.63 0.02 -2.82
CA GLY A 277 4.50 0.78 -3.32
C GLY A 277 4.52 0.87 -4.85
N ALA A 278 4.16 2.02 -5.42
CA ALA A 278 4.20 2.26 -6.85
C ALA A 278 5.07 3.48 -7.17
N PRO A 279 6.41 3.33 -7.25
CA PRO A 279 7.34 4.46 -7.40
C PRO A 279 7.10 5.28 -8.67
N ASP A 280 6.53 4.67 -9.72
CA ASP A 280 6.18 5.35 -10.97
C ASP A 280 4.80 6.04 -10.93
N CYS A 281 4.03 5.90 -9.85
CA CYS A 281 2.69 6.45 -9.72
C CYS A 281 2.80 7.82 -9.02
N ARG A 282 2.36 8.92 -9.67
CA ARG A 282 2.48 10.27 -9.06
C ARG A 282 1.77 10.39 -7.72
N ALA A 283 0.62 9.72 -7.56
CA ALA A 283 -0.13 9.65 -6.31
C ALA A 283 0.68 8.99 -5.17
N HIS A 284 1.72 8.23 -5.49
CA HIS A 284 2.62 7.60 -4.52
C HIS A 284 3.66 8.55 -3.95
N LEU A 285 4.06 9.58 -4.70
CA LEU A 285 5.16 10.48 -4.32
C LEU A 285 4.84 11.31 -3.06
N GLY A 286 3.57 11.68 -2.86
CA GLY A 286 3.11 12.41 -1.66
C GLY A 286 2.98 11.56 -0.40
N LEU A 287 2.91 10.23 -0.57
CA LEU A 287 2.73 9.26 0.50
C LEU A 287 4.05 8.60 0.93
N ILE A 288 5.19 9.03 0.36
CA ILE A 288 6.51 8.52 0.74
C ILE A 288 6.76 8.87 2.21
N GLY A 289 7.09 7.85 3.00
CA GLY A 289 7.36 7.98 4.45
C GLY A 289 6.13 7.85 5.35
N GLN A 290 4.92 7.71 4.80
CA GLN A 290 3.74 7.38 5.61
C GLN A 290 3.68 5.86 5.88
N PRO A 291 3.44 5.44 7.14
CA PRO A 291 3.23 4.03 7.43
C PRO A 291 1.95 3.53 6.77
N ALA A 292 1.93 2.26 6.38
CA ALA A 292 0.71 1.66 5.84
C ALA A 292 -0.39 1.60 6.92
N ALA A 293 -1.63 1.80 6.50
CA ALA A 293 -2.79 1.70 7.38
C ALA A 293 -2.96 0.28 7.94
N GLU A 294 -3.61 0.15 9.10
CA GLU A 294 -3.88 -1.16 9.73
C GLU A 294 -4.69 -2.09 8.80
N SER A 295 -5.62 -1.54 8.00
CA SER A 295 -6.38 -2.29 6.98
C SER A 295 -5.47 -2.89 5.91
N SER A 296 -4.43 -2.18 5.51
CA SER A 296 -3.45 -2.61 4.52
C SER A 296 -2.57 -3.73 5.05
N HIS A 297 -2.16 -3.62 6.31
CA HIS A 297 -1.45 -4.70 6.98
C HIS A 297 -2.33 -5.94 7.17
N ARG A 298 -3.63 -5.79 7.44
CA ARG A 298 -4.57 -6.92 7.48
C ARG A 298 -4.64 -7.62 6.12
N LEU A 299 -4.73 -6.86 5.03
CA LEU A 299 -4.74 -7.43 3.68
C LEU A 299 -3.43 -8.17 3.37
N LEU A 300 -2.28 -7.55 3.65
CA LEU A 300 -0.96 -8.17 3.51
C LEU A 300 -0.82 -9.46 4.32
N THR A 301 -1.40 -9.47 5.53
CA THR A 301 -1.45 -10.66 6.38
C THR A 301 -2.25 -11.79 5.72
N GLY A 302 -3.40 -11.46 5.11
CA GLY A 302 -4.15 -12.41 4.28
C GLY A 302 -3.33 -12.93 3.11
N VAL A 303 -2.60 -12.04 2.41
CA VAL A 303 -1.72 -12.39 1.29
C VAL A 303 -0.64 -13.39 1.72
N ALA A 304 0.04 -13.15 2.84
CA ALA A 304 1.06 -14.07 3.36
C ALA A 304 0.50 -15.49 3.59
N HIS A 305 -0.67 -15.59 4.23
CA HIS A 305 -1.34 -16.89 4.43
C HIS A 305 -1.75 -17.55 3.12
N ALA A 306 -2.25 -16.78 2.16
CA ALA A 306 -2.62 -17.31 0.85
C ALA A 306 -1.39 -17.88 0.11
N VAL A 307 -0.23 -17.22 0.20
CA VAL A 307 1.05 -17.77 -0.29
C VAL A 307 1.42 -19.06 0.42
N GLY A 308 1.23 -19.14 1.74
CA GLY A 308 1.46 -20.39 2.49
C GLY A 308 0.55 -21.54 2.05
N VAL A 309 -0.66 -21.25 1.56
CA VAL A 309 -1.64 -22.24 1.09
C VAL A 309 -1.39 -22.67 -0.37
N ILE A 310 -1.13 -21.71 -1.25
CA ILE A 310 -0.98 -21.94 -2.70
C ILE A 310 0.43 -22.39 -3.04
N GLY A 311 1.43 -21.84 -2.35
CA GLY A 311 2.85 -22.02 -2.65
C GLY A 311 3.28 -21.34 -3.96
N GLY A 312 4.33 -21.89 -4.56
CA GLY A 312 4.93 -21.39 -5.80
C GLY A 312 6.16 -20.51 -5.56
N ALA A 313 7.19 -20.70 -6.40
CA ALA A 313 8.47 -20.04 -6.23
C ALA A 313 8.37 -18.49 -6.30
N GLY A 314 7.56 -17.96 -7.21
CA GLY A 314 7.34 -16.52 -7.39
C GLY A 314 6.79 -15.84 -6.13
N PRO A 315 5.59 -16.23 -5.64
CA PRO A 315 5.01 -15.62 -4.44
C PRO A 315 5.84 -15.82 -3.18
N VAL A 316 6.49 -16.97 -3.02
CA VAL A 316 7.39 -17.23 -1.88
C VAL A 316 8.60 -16.29 -1.92
N GLU A 317 9.19 -16.07 -3.10
CA GLU A 317 10.29 -15.13 -3.26
C GLU A 317 9.86 -13.68 -3.01
N GLN A 318 8.72 -13.26 -3.56
CA GLN A 318 8.20 -11.91 -3.32
C GLN A 318 7.85 -11.70 -1.85
N LEU A 319 7.24 -12.68 -1.18
CA LEU A 319 6.92 -12.61 0.24
C LEU A 319 8.19 -12.45 1.07
N THR A 320 9.24 -13.20 0.75
CA THR A 320 10.56 -13.07 1.40
C THR A 320 11.09 -11.64 1.24
N ARG A 321 11.08 -11.10 0.01
CA ARG A 321 11.57 -9.76 -0.29
C ARG A 321 10.75 -8.66 0.39
N THR A 322 9.43 -8.82 0.47
CA THR A 322 8.53 -7.88 1.15
C THR A 322 8.76 -7.91 2.66
N LEU A 323 8.96 -9.09 3.26
CA LEU A 323 9.31 -9.22 4.68
C LEU A 323 10.69 -8.62 5.00
N GLU A 324 11.71 -8.91 4.18
CA GLU A 324 13.05 -8.33 4.32
C GLU A 324 13.00 -6.79 4.25
N PHE A 325 12.19 -6.25 3.34
CA PHE A 325 11.99 -4.81 3.21
C PHE A 325 11.28 -4.20 4.43
N GLN A 326 10.17 -4.79 4.88
CA GLN A 326 9.42 -4.31 6.04
C GLN A 326 10.24 -4.39 7.35
N LEU A 327 11.11 -5.40 7.48
CA LEU A 327 12.07 -5.48 8.58
C LEU A 327 13.18 -4.42 8.50
N GLY A 328 13.45 -3.89 7.30
CA GLY A 328 14.41 -2.81 7.07
C GLY A 328 13.83 -1.40 7.24
N GLU A 329 12.53 -1.20 6.99
CA GLU A 329 11.88 0.12 7.02
C GLU A 329 11.44 0.59 8.42
N SER A 330 11.21 -0.29 9.40
CA SER A 330 10.67 0.16 10.70
C SER A 330 11.27 -0.54 11.93
N LEU A 331 11.68 0.31 12.88
CA LEU A 331 12.04 0.00 14.26
C LEU A 331 11.09 0.65 15.26
N GLU A 332 10.07 1.36 14.78
CA GLU A 332 8.95 1.75 15.65
C GLU A 332 8.26 0.47 16.15
N PRO A 333 7.56 0.52 17.31
CA PRO A 333 6.70 -0.58 17.71
C PRO A 333 5.84 -0.94 16.51
N LEU A 334 5.98 -2.17 16.01
CA LEU A 334 5.23 -2.61 14.85
C LEU A 334 3.77 -2.36 15.17
N ALA A 335 3.09 -1.55 14.34
CA ALA A 335 1.64 -1.52 14.36
C ALA A 335 1.14 -2.98 14.38
N ARG A 336 0.09 -3.28 15.14
CA ARG A 336 -0.36 -4.67 15.36
C ARG A 336 -0.50 -5.44 14.05
N GLY A 337 -0.97 -4.78 12.99
CA GLY A 337 -1.05 -5.36 11.66
C GLY A 337 0.31 -5.71 11.05
N ALA A 338 1.34 -4.87 11.19
CA ALA A 338 2.67 -5.16 10.67
C ALA A 338 3.30 -6.38 11.36
N ALA A 339 3.11 -6.50 12.67
CA ALA A 339 3.52 -7.69 13.43
C ALA A 339 2.75 -8.94 12.98
N ALA A 340 1.44 -8.83 12.78
CA ALA A 340 0.60 -9.92 12.28
C ALA A 340 1.05 -10.38 10.88
N PHE A 341 1.39 -9.45 9.99
CA PHE A 341 1.91 -9.75 8.66
C PHE A 341 3.26 -10.49 8.73
N GLN A 342 4.19 -10.04 9.57
CA GLN A 342 5.49 -10.69 9.73
C GLN A 342 5.36 -12.13 10.27
N LEU A 343 4.48 -12.34 11.26
CA LEU A 343 4.21 -13.67 11.81
C LEU A 343 3.60 -14.58 10.74
N ALA A 344 2.57 -14.11 10.03
CA ALA A 344 1.93 -14.87 8.95
C ALA A 344 2.93 -15.18 7.82
N GLY A 345 3.75 -14.22 7.43
CA GLY A 345 4.78 -14.39 6.41
C GLY A 345 5.82 -15.43 6.78
N THR A 346 6.30 -15.39 8.03
CA THR A 346 7.27 -16.39 8.53
C THR A 346 6.66 -17.80 8.59
N ALA A 347 5.41 -17.91 9.04
CA ALA A 347 4.67 -19.17 9.06
C ALA A 347 4.48 -19.73 7.63
N ALA A 348 4.10 -18.88 6.69
CA ALA A 348 3.95 -19.25 5.28
C ALA A 348 5.26 -19.76 4.66
N LEU A 349 6.38 -19.06 4.88
CA LEU A 349 7.70 -19.51 4.41
C LEU A 349 8.10 -20.85 5.04
N THR A 350 7.78 -21.07 6.32
CA THR A 350 8.05 -22.33 7.02
C THR A 350 7.24 -23.48 6.41
N ALA A 351 5.94 -23.26 6.17
CA ALA A 351 5.06 -24.24 5.52
C ALA A 351 5.53 -24.60 4.09
N GLN A 352 6.19 -23.68 3.40
CA GLN A 352 6.77 -23.88 2.07
C GLN A 352 8.19 -24.48 2.10
N GLY A 353 8.70 -24.87 3.27
CA GLY A 353 10.03 -25.46 3.41
C GLY A 353 11.19 -24.48 3.18
N ALA A 354 10.92 -23.17 3.16
CA ALA A 354 11.89 -22.10 2.92
C ALA A 354 12.73 -21.78 4.17
N HIS A 355 13.31 -22.80 4.80
CA HIS A 355 14.01 -22.72 6.08
C HIS A 355 15.17 -21.71 6.04
N SER A 356 15.92 -21.65 4.93
CA SER A 356 17.04 -20.70 4.81
C SER A 356 16.58 -19.24 4.77
N GLN A 357 15.42 -18.97 4.18
CA GLN A 357 14.77 -17.66 4.12
C GLN A 357 14.26 -17.26 5.50
N VAL A 358 13.60 -18.20 6.20
CA VAL A 358 13.15 -18.01 7.58
C VAL A 358 14.34 -17.71 8.49
N GLN A 359 15.45 -18.43 8.38
CA GLN A 359 16.65 -18.16 9.17
C GLN A 359 17.27 -16.80 8.85
N ARG A 360 17.26 -16.35 7.58
CA ARG A 360 17.68 -14.98 7.22
C ARG A 360 16.78 -13.91 7.83
N LEU A 361 15.46 -14.11 7.82
CA LEU A 361 14.50 -13.19 8.42
C LEU A 361 14.64 -13.16 9.95
N LEU A 362 14.79 -14.32 10.58
CA LEU A 362 15.06 -14.43 12.01
C LEU A 362 16.40 -13.78 12.36
N ALA A 363 17.44 -13.92 11.55
CA ALA A 363 18.72 -13.24 11.75
C ALA A 363 18.59 -11.71 11.58
N ALA A 364 17.81 -11.23 10.61
CA ALA A 364 17.49 -9.82 10.43
C ALA A 364 16.71 -9.28 11.64
N ARG A 365 15.70 -10.01 12.10
CA ARG A 365 14.93 -9.70 13.31
C ARG A 365 15.81 -9.75 14.55
N GLN A 366 16.73 -10.71 14.64
CA GLN A 366 17.73 -10.80 15.71
C GLN A 366 18.66 -9.58 15.74
N ARG A 367 19.05 -9.01 14.60
CA ARG A 367 19.81 -7.74 14.57
C ARG A 367 19.01 -6.59 15.19
N LEU A 368 17.71 -6.51 14.91
CA LEU A 368 16.79 -5.59 15.61
C LEU A 368 16.74 -5.91 17.12
N TYR A 369 16.64 -7.20 17.48
CA TYR A 369 16.65 -7.70 18.87
C TYR A 369 17.98 -7.53 19.62
N HIS A 370 19.06 -7.25 18.89
CA HIS A 370 20.37 -6.89 19.43
C HIS A 370 20.60 -5.38 19.39
N GLY A 371 19.60 -4.61 18.94
CA GLY A 371 19.63 -3.16 18.90
C GLY A 371 20.71 -2.67 17.94
N ARG A 372 20.88 -3.33 16.80
CA ARG A 372 21.88 -2.94 15.81
C ARG A 372 21.31 -3.02 14.41
N ILE A 373 21.08 -1.88 13.79
CA ILE A 373 20.86 -1.76 12.34
C ILE A 373 22.17 -1.44 11.67
N SER A 374 22.40 -2.00 10.50
CA SER A 374 23.62 -1.78 9.73
C SER A 374 23.26 -1.57 8.26
N ALA A 375 23.76 -0.50 7.66
CA ALA A 375 23.53 -0.14 6.26
C ALA A 375 24.88 0.10 5.56
N PRO A 376 25.13 -0.50 4.39
CA PRO A 376 26.34 -0.23 3.63
C PRO A 376 26.34 1.20 3.11
N VAL A 377 27.45 1.90 3.30
CA VAL A 377 27.66 3.29 2.83
C VAL A 377 28.80 3.27 1.82
N GLY A 378 28.43 3.20 0.54
CA GLY A 378 29.37 3.04 -0.56
C GLY A 378 30.16 1.72 -0.49
N THR A 379 31.38 1.74 -1.01
CA THR A 379 32.31 0.59 -0.91
C THR A 379 33.16 0.63 0.35
N GLN A 380 33.22 1.75 1.07
CA GLN A 380 34.25 2.03 2.09
C GLN A 380 33.88 1.62 3.52
N GLY A 381 32.62 1.26 3.78
CA GLY A 381 32.21 0.88 5.13
C GLY A 381 30.72 0.64 5.32
N THR A 382 30.34 0.44 6.58
CA THR A 382 28.97 0.19 7.04
C THR A 382 28.63 1.19 8.13
N ALA A 383 27.55 1.95 7.95
CA ALA A 383 26.98 2.75 9.02
C ALA A 383 26.08 1.88 9.89
N GLU A 384 26.14 2.05 11.21
CA GLU A 384 25.41 1.24 12.17
C GLU A 384 24.67 2.11 13.16
N LEU A 385 23.36 1.90 13.28
CA LEU A 385 22.54 2.46 14.35
C LEU A 385 22.50 1.44 15.48
N VAL A 386 23.05 1.80 16.63
CA VAL A 386 23.10 0.95 17.81
C VAL A 386 22.13 1.50 18.86
N ILE A 387 21.02 0.80 19.05
CA ILE A 387 20.05 1.01 20.12
C ILE A 387 20.50 0.19 21.30
N ARG A 388 21.10 0.84 22.29
CA ARG A 388 21.43 0.15 23.54
C ARG A 388 20.33 0.38 24.57
N PRO A 389 19.92 -0.64 25.34
CA PRO A 389 18.92 -0.47 26.38
C PRO A 389 19.38 0.47 27.50
N ASP A 390 20.69 0.67 27.65
CA ASP A 390 21.35 1.45 28.70
C ASP A 390 21.66 2.91 28.32
N GLU A 391 21.43 3.31 27.06
CA GLU A 391 21.78 4.65 26.57
C GLU A 391 20.56 5.43 26.09
N PRO A 392 20.38 6.71 26.49
CA PRO A 392 19.22 7.55 26.14
C PRO A 392 19.07 7.82 24.63
N ALA A 393 20.16 7.65 23.87
CA ALA A 393 20.23 7.92 22.44
C ALA A 393 20.69 6.68 21.68
N VAL A 394 20.17 6.54 20.47
CA VAL A 394 20.60 5.63 19.42
C VAL A 394 21.92 6.16 18.87
N GLN A 395 22.98 5.37 19.04
CA GLN A 395 24.30 5.73 18.54
C GLN A 395 24.39 5.45 17.05
N LEU A 396 24.80 6.45 16.26
CA LEU A 396 25.24 6.22 14.88
C LEU A 396 26.77 6.02 14.90
N ALA A 397 27.23 4.82 14.53
CA ALA A 397 28.64 4.48 14.42
C ALA A 397 28.97 4.10 12.97
N PHE A 398 30.07 4.64 12.43
CA PHE A 398 30.58 4.21 11.12
C PHE A 398 31.66 3.16 11.31
N ARG A 399 31.59 2.07 10.56
CA ARG A 399 32.65 1.05 10.50
C ARG A 399 33.30 1.03 9.13
N ASP A 400 34.63 1.03 9.11
CA ASP A 400 35.38 0.83 7.86
C ASP A 400 35.22 -0.62 7.32
N GLN A 401 35.77 -0.90 6.15
CA GLN A 401 35.79 -2.26 5.55
C GLN A 401 36.45 -3.32 6.46
N ARG A 402 37.26 -2.90 7.44
CA ARG A 402 37.94 -3.77 8.41
C ARG A 402 37.13 -3.92 9.70
N GLY A 403 35.91 -3.36 9.75
CA GLY A 403 35.00 -3.42 10.90
C GLY A 403 35.37 -2.51 12.06
N ARG A 404 36.34 -1.60 11.92
CA ARG A 404 36.76 -0.67 12.98
C ARG A 404 35.84 0.53 13.04
N VAL A 405 35.40 0.91 14.24
CA VAL A 405 34.60 2.12 14.45
C VAL A 405 35.47 3.34 14.17
N VAL A 406 35.05 4.18 13.24
CA VAL A 406 35.74 5.42 12.87
C VAL A 406 34.94 6.59 13.45
N GLN A 407 35.54 7.30 14.41
CA GLN A 407 35.06 8.61 14.88
C GLN A 407 36.19 9.65 14.75
N PRO A 408 35.89 10.92 14.42
CA PRO A 408 34.57 11.46 14.05
C PRO A 408 34.12 11.01 12.66
N PHE A 409 32.83 11.17 12.39
CA PHE A 409 32.24 10.90 11.08
C PHE A 409 33.03 11.69 10.00
N PRO A 410 33.40 11.11 8.85
CA PRO A 410 34.10 11.87 7.83
C PRO A 410 33.12 12.91 7.23
N PHE A 411 33.10 14.12 7.76
CA PHE A 411 32.16 15.22 7.45
C PHE A 411 32.25 15.75 6.01
N ARG A 412 32.95 15.06 5.09
CA ARG A 412 33.17 15.49 3.70
C ARG A 412 32.79 14.39 2.72
N TYR A 413 31.53 13.97 2.72
CA TYR A 413 30.98 13.11 1.67
C TYR A 413 30.07 13.91 0.71
N ASN A 414 30.67 14.77 -0.13
CA ASN A 414 29.98 15.36 -1.28
C ASN A 414 29.89 14.35 -2.45
N GLY A 415 29.26 13.19 -2.21
CA GLY A 415 29.22 12.07 -3.15
C GLY A 415 27.82 11.49 -3.37
N PRO A 416 27.67 10.51 -4.27
CA PRO A 416 26.36 9.95 -4.66
C PRO A 416 25.56 9.26 -3.54
N TYR A 417 26.11 9.14 -2.32
CA TYR A 417 25.49 8.48 -1.16
C TYR A 417 24.97 9.45 -0.09
N ASP A 418 25.01 10.77 -0.36
CA ASP A 418 24.59 11.82 0.58
C ASP A 418 23.10 11.70 0.97
N HIS A 419 22.27 11.17 0.07
CA HIS A 419 20.87 10.85 0.34
C HIS A 419 20.72 9.75 1.39
N ARG A 420 21.50 8.67 1.33
CA ARG A 420 21.43 7.56 2.30
C ARG A 420 21.89 7.95 3.70
N LEU A 421 22.86 8.86 3.80
CA LEU A 421 23.31 9.37 5.10
C LEU A 421 22.26 10.26 5.73
N ARG A 422 21.61 11.14 4.95
CA ARG A 422 20.46 11.92 5.42
C ARG A 422 19.29 11.02 5.81
N GLU A 423 19.01 9.97 5.05
CA GLU A 423 18.01 8.95 5.42
C GLU A 423 18.37 8.28 6.76
N LEU A 424 19.64 7.95 7.00
CA LEU A 424 20.10 7.36 8.26
C LEU A 424 20.05 8.31 9.44
N ASP A 425 20.32 9.61 9.25
CA ASP A 425 20.18 10.63 10.30
C ASP A 425 18.72 10.91 10.64
N VAL A 426 17.85 11.04 9.62
CA VAL A 426 16.40 11.14 9.81
C VAL A 426 15.87 9.91 10.52
N LEU A 427 16.34 8.72 10.13
CA LEU A 427 16.04 7.47 10.81
C LEU A 427 16.53 7.53 12.26
N ARG A 428 17.81 7.86 12.53
CA ARG A 428 18.36 7.98 13.89
C ARG A 428 17.47 8.85 14.78
N ASP A 429 17.12 10.04 14.31
CA ASP A 429 16.33 10.99 15.11
C ASP A 429 14.90 10.48 15.36
N ALA A 430 14.30 9.77 14.39
CA ALA A 430 13.04 9.07 14.59
C ALA A 430 13.19 7.93 15.61
N LEU A 431 14.25 7.13 15.52
CA LEU A 431 14.55 6.07 16.47
C LEU A 431 14.80 6.60 17.89
N ASP A 432 15.47 7.74 18.02
CA ASP A 432 15.70 8.41 19.29
C ASP A 432 14.39 8.80 19.95
N ARG A 433 13.49 9.44 19.18
CA ARG A 433 12.16 9.83 19.66
C ARG A 433 11.34 8.61 20.08
N SER A 434 11.29 7.58 19.23
CA SER A 434 10.52 6.37 19.48
C SER A 434 11.09 5.56 20.64
N ALA A 435 12.41 5.41 20.76
CA ALA A 435 13.05 4.75 21.90
C ALA A 435 12.82 5.51 23.22
N ARG A 436 12.88 6.85 23.22
CA ARG A 436 12.58 7.65 24.41
C ARG A 436 11.11 7.55 24.82
N ARG A 437 10.20 7.67 23.86
CA ARG A 437 8.75 7.53 24.10
C ARG A 437 8.41 6.14 24.64
N LEU A 438 8.91 5.09 23.99
CA LEU A 438 8.68 3.73 24.42
C LEU A 438 9.26 3.47 25.81
N ARG A 439 10.45 4.00 26.12
CA ARG A 439 10.99 3.92 27.47
C ARG A 439 10.07 4.63 28.46
N ALA A 440 9.58 5.82 28.15
CA ALA A 440 8.65 6.53 29.03
C ALA A 440 7.37 5.70 29.26
N GLU A 441 6.77 5.16 28.20
CA GLU A 441 5.56 4.31 28.28
C GLU A 441 5.81 3.01 29.06
N VAL A 442 6.95 2.36 28.84
CA VAL A 442 7.36 1.15 29.58
C VAL A 442 7.65 1.48 31.03
N LEU A 443 8.34 2.59 31.30
CA LEU A 443 8.59 3.05 32.67
C LEU A 443 7.28 3.36 33.37
N GLU A 444 6.32 3.98 32.69
CA GLU A 444 4.98 4.28 33.21
C GLU A 444 4.19 3.00 33.49
N GLN A 445 4.18 2.04 32.56
CA GLN A 445 3.55 0.72 32.77
C GLN A 445 4.23 -0.08 33.89
N LEU A 446 5.56 -0.07 33.96
CA LEU A 446 6.30 -0.78 35.00
C LEU A 446 6.17 -0.09 36.37
N SER A 447 5.97 1.23 36.41
CA SER A 447 5.84 2.00 37.67
C SER A 447 4.40 2.04 38.18
N GLY A 448 3.39 2.07 37.29
CA GLY A 448 1.98 2.14 37.65
C GLY A 448 1.31 0.79 37.89
N THR A 449 1.92 -0.33 37.44
CA THR A 449 1.28 -1.66 37.47
C THR A 449 2.11 -2.75 38.16
N ALA A 450 3.20 -2.37 38.82
CA ALA A 450 4.17 -3.29 39.39
C ALA A 450 3.57 -4.34 40.33
N ASP A 451 2.43 -4.06 40.98
CA ASP A 451 1.80 -4.95 41.96
C ASP A 451 0.99 -6.11 41.37
N LEU A 452 0.59 -6.12 40.08
CA LEU A 452 -0.56 -6.96 39.68
C LEU A 452 -0.50 -7.78 38.39
N ILE A 453 0.46 -7.60 37.47
CA ILE A 453 0.42 -8.39 36.23
C ILE A 453 1.36 -9.60 36.32
N THR A 454 0.85 -10.65 36.97
CA THR A 454 1.30 -12.02 36.67
C THR A 454 0.53 -12.50 35.46
N GLN A 455 1.24 -12.89 34.40
CA GLN A 455 0.62 -13.33 33.14
C GLN A 455 1.27 -14.64 32.64
N PRO A 456 0.56 -15.44 31.84
CA PRO A 456 1.14 -16.61 31.19
C PRO A 456 2.40 -16.27 30.39
N ALA A 457 3.36 -17.20 30.30
CA ALA A 457 4.60 -16.99 29.58
C ALA A 457 4.39 -16.70 28.09
N ALA A 458 3.34 -17.27 27.48
CA ALA A 458 2.95 -16.98 26.10
C ALA A 458 2.57 -15.49 25.92
N ASP A 459 1.73 -14.97 26.81
CA ASP A 459 1.29 -13.57 26.79
C ASP A 459 2.44 -12.62 27.12
N TRP A 460 3.30 -13.01 28.06
CA TRP A 460 4.52 -12.29 28.38
C TRP A 460 5.47 -12.21 27.19
N GLN A 461 5.69 -13.32 26.50
CA GLN A 461 6.51 -13.34 25.30
C GLN A 461 5.91 -12.42 24.22
N ALA A 462 4.62 -12.59 23.91
CA ALA A 462 3.93 -11.83 22.89
C ALA A 462 3.96 -10.32 23.18
N LYS A 463 3.75 -9.93 24.45
CA LYS A 463 3.71 -8.53 24.87
C LYS A 463 5.08 -7.87 24.98
N TRP A 464 6.08 -8.56 25.53
CA TRP A 464 7.32 -7.92 25.96
C TRP A 464 8.56 -8.29 25.13
N LEU A 465 8.53 -9.44 24.45
CA LEU A 465 9.71 -10.01 23.80
C LEU A 465 9.56 -10.19 22.29
N ASP A 466 8.34 -10.37 21.80
CA ASP A 466 8.08 -10.47 20.36
C ASP A 466 8.00 -9.08 19.71
N ASP A 467 7.71 -8.03 20.49
CA ASP A 467 7.76 -6.63 20.08
C ASP A 467 9.24 -6.16 19.94
N PRO A 468 9.69 -5.81 18.72
CA PRO A 468 11.07 -5.35 18.46
C PRO A 468 11.47 -4.12 19.27
N ALA A 469 10.51 -3.29 19.65
CA ALA A 469 10.75 -2.07 20.39
C ALA A 469 10.98 -2.37 21.88
N LEU A 470 10.19 -3.29 22.45
CA LEU A 470 10.18 -3.60 23.89
C LEU A 470 11.24 -4.60 24.31
N VAL A 471 11.53 -5.57 23.44
CA VAL A 471 12.45 -6.68 23.69
C VAL A 471 13.81 -6.27 24.26
N LEU A 472 14.42 -5.16 23.83
CA LEU A 472 15.73 -4.71 24.32
C LEU A 472 15.68 -4.29 25.78
N LEU A 473 14.61 -3.56 26.14
CA LEU A 473 14.35 -3.14 27.52
C LEU A 473 14.00 -4.35 28.37
N SER A 474 13.05 -5.17 27.90
CA SER A 474 12.59 -6.38 28.58
C SER A 474 13.71 -7.39 28.85
N ARG A 475 14.68 -7.53 27.94
CA ARG A 475 15.87 -8.39 28.12
C ARG A 475 16.84 -7.91 29.18
N SER A 476 16.78 -6.62 29.51
CA SER A 476 17.61 -5.97 30.54
C SER A 476 16.94 -5.97 31.92
N LEU A 477 15.68 -6.40 31.97
CA LEU A 477 14.91 -6.58 33.20
C LEU A 477 15.07 -8.00 33.74
N ILE A 478 15.04 -8.12 35.06
CA ILE A 478 14.97 -9.40 35.75
C ILE A 478 13.49 -9.78 35.86
N TRP A 479 13.17 -10.97 35.39
CA TRP A 479 11.82 -11.56 35.47
C TRP A 479 11.82 -12.72 36.44
N GLN A 480 10.66 -12.97 37.04
CA GLN A 480 10.38 -14.13 37.86
C GLN A 480 9.31 -14.98 37.18
N ALA A 481 9.56 -16.28 37.08
CA ALA A 481 8.56 -17.24 36.61
C ALA A 481 8.34 -18.33 37.65
N ASP A 482 7.10 -18.77 37.79
CA ASP A 482 6.75 -19.92 38.62
C ASP A 482 6.76 -21.17 37.72
N THR A 483 7.76 -22.03 37.92
CA THR A 483 7.93 -23.28 37.15
C THR A 483 7.56 -24.50 38.00
N PRO A 484 7.34 -25.68 37.40
CA PRO A 484 7.09 -26.91 38.17
C PRO A 484 8.23 -27.26 39.15
N ALA A 485 9.46 -26.81 38.89
CA ALA A 485 10.62 -27.01 39.77
C ALA A 485 10.75 -25.91 40.85
N GLY A 486 9.82 -24.96 40.89
CA GLY A 486 9.81 -23.82 41.80
C GLY A 486 10.02 -22.47 41.10
N PRO A 487 10.01 -21.37 41.88
CA PRO A 487 10.17 -20.03 41.34
C PRO A 487 11.61 -19.80 40.87
N VAL A 488 11.75 -19.29 39.65
CA VAL A 488 13.04 -18.95 39.04
C VAL A 488 13.09 -17.48 38.69
N THR A 489 14.26 -16.84 38.89
CA THR A 489 14.50 -15.46 38.46
C THR A 489 15.57 -15.44 37.40
N GLY A 490 15.41 -14.67 36.33
CA GLY A 490 16.39 -14.61 35.26
C GLY A 490 16.21 -13.45 34.28
N LEU A 491 17.22 -13.30 33.43
CA LEU A 491 17.16 -12.42 32.24
C LEU A 491 16.61 -13.22 31.04
N PRO A 492 15.74 -12.65 30.20
CA PRO A 492 15.24 -13.30 29.00
C PRO A 492 16.35 -13.58 27.99
N VAL A 493 16.43 -14.83 27.53
CA VAL A 493 17.36 -15.27 26.49
C VAL A 493 16.62 -16.12 25.47
N LEU A 494 16.90 -15.89 24.19
CA LEU A 494 16.34 -16.69 23.10
C LEU A 494 17.13 -18.00 22.96
N ARG A 495 16.43 -19.13 22.80
CA ARG A 495 17.05 -20.40 22.43
C ARG A 495 17.53 -20.32 20.98
N GLN A 496 18.74 -20.79 20.67
CA GLN A 496 19.34 -20.61 19.32
C GLN A 496 18.70 -21.51 18.26
N ASP A 497 18.04 -22.59 18.68
CA ASP A 497 17.51 -23.70 17.89
C ASP A 497 15.98 -23.78 17.88
N ALA A 498 15.30 -23.03 18.76
CA ALA A 498 13.86 -22.92 18.81
C ALA A 498 13.49 -21.47 19.12
N VAL A 499 12.46 -20.92 18.47
CA VAL A 499 11.98 -19.54 18.66
C VAL A 499 11.24 -19.40 20.01
N THR A 500 11.85 -19.87 21.09
CA THR A 500 11.28 -19.92 22.44
C THR A 500 12.20 -19.18 23.41
N TRP A 501 11.58 -18.36 24.25
CA TRP A 501 12.28 -17.58 25.26
C TRP A 501 12.46 -18.38 26.55
N GLN A 502 13.59 -18.16 27.21
CA GLN A 502 13.96 -18.81 28.47
C GLN A 502 14.47 -17.77 29.47
N LEU A 503 14.49 -18.10 30.75
CA LEU A 503 15.10 -17.26 31.77
C LEU A 503 16.51 -17.76 32.12
N ARG A 504 17.51 -16.90 31.95
CA ARG A 504 18.89 -17.16 32.38
C ARG A 504 19.08 -16.67 33.82
N GLY A 505 19.22 -17.60 34.76
CA GLY A 505 19.42 -17.31 36.17
C GLY A 505 20.84 -16.85 36.53
N LEU A 506 21.06 -16.57 37.82
CA LEU A 506 22.32 -16.08 38.39
C LEU A 506 23.54 -16.98 38.11
N LYS A 507 23.33 -18.31 38.07
CA LYS A 507 24.38 -19.31 37.76
C LYS A 507 24.50 -19.61 36.26
N ALA A 508 24.00 -18.72 35.39
CA ALA A 508 23.91 -18.89 33.94
C ALA A 508 23.07 -20.10 33.44
N GLN A 509 22.45 -20.86 34.35
CA GLN A 509 21.47 -21.89 34.04
C GLN A 509 20.26 -21.31 33.28
N ARG A 510 19.78 -22.04 32.27
CA ARG A 510 18.63 -21.64 31.45
C ARG A 510 17.40 -22.41 31.90
N HIS A 511 16.33 -21.68 32.16
CA HIS A 511 15.05 -22.23 32.61
C HIS A 511 14.03 -22.13 31.48
N PRO A 512 13.62 -23.27 30.88
CA PRO A 512 12.53 -23.26 29.90
C PRO A 512 11.22 -22.88 30.60
N LEU A 513 10.38 -22.11 29.91
CA LEU A 513 9.05 -21.74 30.38
C LEU A 513 8.00 -22.53 29.59
N ARG A 514 6.99 -23.06 30.28
CA ARG A 514 5.80 -23.59 29.62
C ARG A 514 4.90 -22.39 29.23
N PRO A 515 4.10 -22.47 28.16
CA PRO A 515 3.25 -21.36 27.71
C PRO A 515 2.35 -20.77 28.80
N ASP A 516 1.90 -21.60 29.74
CA ASP A 516 1.04 -21.30 30.88
C ASP A 516 1.79 -20.91 32.16
N SER A 517 3.13 -20.95 32.16
CA SER A 517 3.93 -20.60 33.35
C SER A 517 3.68 -19.13 33.75
N PRO A 518 3.31 -18.84 35.00
CA PRO A 518 3.10 -17.46 35.45
C PRO A 518 4.44 -16.69 35.44
N VAL A 519 4.48 -15.55 34.74
CA VAL A 519 5.65 -14.66 34.66
C VAL A 519 5.28 -13.27 35.17
N ARG A 520 6.16 -12.69 35.98
CA ARG A 520 6.04 -11.33 36.53
C ARG A 520 7.40 -10.63 36.59
N LEU A 521 7.40 -9.31 36.69
CA LEU A 521 8.62 -8.55 36.91
C LEU A 521 9.19 -8.89 38.30
N TRP A 522 10.49 -9.16 38.39
CA TRP A 522 11.13 -9.48 39.67
C TRP A 522 11.28 -8.22 40.53
N ARG A 523 11.07 -8.37 41.84
CA ARG A 523 11.14 -7.30 42.84
C ARG A 523 12.20 -7.59 43.88
N PRO A 524 13.04 -6.60 44.24
CA PRO A 524 14.05 -6.78 45.28
C PRO A 524 13.47 -6.77 46.69
N GLY A 525 12.39 -6.01 46.95
CA GLY A 525 11.82 -5.83 48.29
C GLY A 525 11.56 -7.13 49.08
N PRO A 526 10.90 -8.16 48.49
CA PRO A 526 10.68 -9.44 49.16
C PRO A 526 11.85 -10.44 49.04
N ALA A 527 12.95 -10.07 48.38
CA ALA A 527 14.12 -10.94 48.20
C ALA A 527 15.16 -10.70 49.30
N ASP A 528 15.94 -11.74 49.62
CA ASP A 528 17.07 -11.59 50.53
C ASP A 528 18.17 -10.68 49.93
N GLU A 529 18.90 -9.98 50.80
CA GLU A 529 19.95 -9.03 50.42
C GLU A 529 21.07 -9.71 49.60
N ALA A 530 21.39 -10.96 49.91
CA ALA A 530 22.39 -11.76 49.20
C ALA A 530 22.01 -11.98 47.72
N LYS A 531 20.73 -12.20 47.42
CA LYS A 531 20.18 -12.41 46.08
C LYS A 531 20.19 -11.10 45.29
N VAL A 532 19.83 -9.98 45.94
CA VAL A 532 19.93 -8.64 45.35
C VAL A 532 21.38 -8.32 44.98
N LEU A 533 22.33 -8.53 45.91
CA LEU A 533 23.76 -8.30 45.66
C LEU A 533 24.32 -9.17 44.53
N ARG A 534 23.89 -10.44 44.46
CA ARG A 534 24.28 -11.35 43.38
C ARG A 534 23.75 -10.89 42.02
N TRP A 535 22.52 -10.38 41.97
CA TRP A 535 21.97 -9.80 40.75
C TRP A 535 22.72 -8.53 40.36
N ARG A 536 22.98 -7.60 41.28
CA ARG A 536 23.80 -6.41 41.04
C ARG A 536 25.16 -6.78 40.43
N THR A 537 25.88 -7.71 41.07
CA THR A 537 27.18 -8.21 40.58
C THR A 537 27.06 -8.86 39.20
N THR A 538 26.01 -9.64 38.96
CA THR A 538 25.77 -10.31 37.68
C THR A 538 25.50 -9.32 36.57
N LEU A 539 24.68 -8.30 36.81
CA LEU A 539 24.38 -7.25 35.85
C LEU A 539 25.61 -6.40 35.53
N THR A 540 26.40 -6.03 36.54
CA THR A 540 27.69 -5.34 36.32
C THR A 540 28.64 -6.17 35.45
N ARG A 541 28.81 -7.46 35.75
CA ARG A 541 29.65 -8.37 34.96
C ARG A 541 29.16 -8.51 33.52
N LEU A 542 27.85 -8.57 33.33
CA LEU A 542 27.22 -8.66 32.00
C LEU A 542 27.15 -7.30 31.29
N LYS A 543 27.57 -6.21 31.93
CA LYS A 543 27.43 -4.82 31.45
C LYS A 543 25.98 -4.50 31.06
N VAL A 544 25.02 -5.02 31.83
CA VAL A 544 23.59 -4.74 31.64
C VAL A 544 23.20 -3.64 32.62
N ARG A 545 22.78 -2.49 32.11
CA ARG A 545 22.14 -1.44 32.92
C ARG A 545 20.64 -1.66 32.87
N GLN A 546 19.98 -1.61 34.03
CA GLN A 546 18.55 -1.77 34.07
C GLN A 546 17.84 -0.45 33.73
N PRO A 547 16.76 -0.48 32.93
CA PRO A 547 15.97 0.71 32.66
C PRO A 547 15.15 1.16 33.88
N VAL A 548 14.83 0.25 34.81
CA VAL A 548 14.24 0.54 36.13
C VAL A 548 15.14 -0.02 37.23
N ALA A 549 15.14 0.60 38.40
CA ALA A 549 15.89 0.09 39.55
C ALA A 549 15.24 -1.22 40.06
N GLN A 550 15.87 -2.37 39.80
CA GLN A 550 15.51 -3.65 40.44
C GLN A 550 16.60 -4.17 41.39
N VAL A 551 17.82 -3.65 41.32
CA VAL A 551 18.93 -3.95 42.26
C VAL A 551 19.81 -2.76 42.54
#